data_AF-A0A2E3J7Q8-F1
#
_entry.id   AF-A0A2E3J7Q8-F1
#
_cell.length_a   1.000
_cell.length_b   1.000
_cell.length_c   1.000
_cell.angle_alpha   90.00
_cell.angle_beta   90.00
_cell.angle_gamma   90.00
#
_symmetry.space_group_name_H-M   'P 1'
#
loop_
_entity.id
_entity.type
_entity.pdbx_description
1 polymer ?
#
loop_
_entity_poly.entity_id
_entity_poly.type
_entity_poly.pdbx_seq_one_letter_code
_entity_poly.pdbx_strand_id
1 'polypeptide(L)'
;MSNRALRAVSHVPPIFSPPDVTKMQGYTSRLSGAPEDNIAFRMTTVANSYDVTFSRLGKNGETVGVLENVKGRLQQSPPNAWEEGCGWQSDFFWVIPEDARSWMYCAEFVDSNGSGFHVPFIVNPRFDKQSKLACLGSTNTWNAYNGWGGMSAYSEPQPCTLSLDRPMPVATPVGEGRSHLLRAELWVLDWMAESGYAVDVYSDMDLHRGWEWLKEYRALVVSTHSEYWSEPMRDHLDAYLDAGGSLLYLSGNGMYWKVTYDSTCRIMEIRKDGKPHYQTGEESGLWRNLGRPEHGVLGVGYARPGYMTFAPYRVEDPSHWIFEGLGLKQGDLIGGEGINGGAASGWEADQIRKGWSPHNLTVLAKGINPADYMSPGCSAVYPDSDYEWDGTGGAHMTYYDHPGGGGVFSVGSIAFGGSLVVDGHLQGVVRNVLDSFIQ
;
A
#
# COMPACT_ATOMS: atom_id res chain seq x y z
N MET A 1 8.76 2.23 35.63
CA MET A 1 7.56 2.32 34.76
C MET A 1 7.35 3.79 34.45
N SER A 2 7.90 4.25 33.33
CA SER A 2 7.75 5.63 32.86
C SER A 2 7.50 5.58 31.37
N ASN A 3 6.37 6.13 30.93
CA ASN A 3 6.03 6.40 29.54
C ASN A 3 7.14 7.22 28.87
N ARG A 4 8.10 6.54 28.23
CA ARG A 4 8.84 7.13 27.11
C ARG A 4 7.97 6.91 25.89
N ALA A 5 7.00 7.81 25.73
CA ALA A 5 6.35 8.02 24.45
C ALA A 5 7.44 8.11 23.38
N LEU A 6 7.30 7.26 22.37
CA LEU A 6 8.13 7.20 21.18
C LEU A 6 8.25 8.60 20.60
N ARG A 7 9.37 9.29 20.86
CA ARG A 7 9.76 10.42 20.03
C ARG A 7 10.14 9.82 18.68
N ALA A 8 9.20 9.81 17.74
CA ALA A 8 9.54 9.83 16.33
C ALA A 8 10.55 10.98 16.17
N VAL A 9 11.77 10.62 15.79
CA VAL A 9 12.85 11.59 15.63
C VAL A 9 12.44 12.50 14.49
N SER A 10 12.27 13.77 14.82
CA SER A 10 12.03 14.89 13.93
C SER A 10 13.17 14.98 12.90
N HIS A 11 13.04 14.28 11.77
CA HIS A 11 13.25 14.98 10.52
C HIS A 11 11.97 15.78 10.35
N VAL A 12 12.00 17.08 10.68
CA VAL A 12 10.94 17.97 10.19
C VAL A 12 11.01 17.82 8.67
N PRO A 13 10.05 17.15 8.01
CA PRO A 13 10.01 17.23 6.56
C PRO A 13 9.89 18.73 6.26
N PRO A 14 10.48 19.22 5.16
CA PRO A 14 10.25 20.61 4.81
C PRO A 14 8.74 20.88 4.87
N ILE A 15 8.35 21.98 5.50
CA ILE A 15 7.01 22.54 5.29
C ILE A 15 6.87 22.55 3.78
N PHE A 16 5.98 21.72 3.25
CA PHE A 16 5.88 21.58 1.80
C PHE A 16 5.51 22.96 1.27
N SER A 17 6.23 23.40 0.25
CA SER A 17 5.95 24.69 -0.37
C SER A 17 4.46 24.79 -0.70
N PRO A 18 3.84 25.97 -0.57
CA PRO A 18 2.45 26.15 -0.97
C PRO A 18 2.25 25.61 -2.40
N PRO A 19 1.09 24.98 -2.68
CA PRO A 19 0.88 24.30 -3.94
C PRO A 19 1.05 25.26 -5.12
N ASP A 20 1.96 24.93 -6.03
CA ASP A 20 2.10 25.65 -7.29
C ASP A 20 0.98 25.21 -8.24
N VAL A 21 -0.18 25.84 -8.10
CA VAL A 21 -1.38 25.58 -8.92
C VAL A 21 -1.26 26.10 -10.36
N THR A 22 -0.12 26.69 -10.73
CA THR A 22 0.11 27.17 -12.10
C THR A 22 0.45 26.04 -13.06
N LYS A 23 0.94 24.90 -12.53
CA LYS A 23 1.22 23.68 -13.30
C LYS A 23 -0.02 22.81 -13.39
N MET A 24 -0.06 21.96 -14.42
CA MET A 24 -1.07 20.91 -14.54
C MET A 24 -1.05 20.00 -13.30
N GLN A 25 -2.15 19.97 -12.56
CA GLN A 25 -2.35 19.15 -11.36
C GLN A 25 -3.84 18.85 -11.19
N GLY A 26 -4.18 17.73 -10.56
CA GLY A 26 -5.57 17.34 -10.40
C GLY A 26 -5.83 16.20 -9.46
N TYR A 27 -7.11 15.97 -9.20
CA TYR A 27 -7.61 14.86 -8.39
C TYR A 27 -9.04 14.50 -8.81
N THR A 28 -9.53 13.36 -8.32
CA THR A 28 -10.85 12.83 -8.63
C THR A 28 -11.82 12.93 -7.45
N SER A 29 -13.11 12.83 -7.74
CA SER A 29 -14.16 12.73 -6.71
C SER A 29 -14.18 11.40 -5.93
N ARG A 30 -13.48 10.39 -6.45
CA ARG A 30 -13.35 9.05 -5.85
C ARG A 30 -12.08 8.37 -6.39
N LEU A 31 -11.44 7.55 -5.57
CA LEU A 31 -10.23 6.80 -5.96
C LEU A 31 -10.55 5.40 -6.51
N SER A 32 -11.80 4.96 -6.42
CA SER A 32 -12.28 3.68 -6.94
C SER A 32 -13.67 3.82 -7.56
N GLY A 33 -14.04 2.92 -8.46
CA GLY A 33 -15.38 2.82 -9.05
C GLY A 33 -15.56 1.55 -9.88
N ALA A 34 -16.78 1.04 -9.97
CA ALA A 34 -17.12 -0.09 -10.83
C ALA A 34 -17.35 0.39 -12.29
N PRO A 35 -17.33 -0.51 -13.29
CA PRO A 35 -17.75 -0.17 -14.64
C PRO A 35 -19.09 0.56 -14.65
N GLU A 36 -19.22 1.56 -15.52
CA GLU A 36 -20.35 2.47 -15.65
C GLU A 36 -20.47 3.53 -14.52
N ASP A 37 -19.64 3.49 -13.47
CA ASP A 37 -19.54 4.60 -12.51
C ASP A 37 -18.99 5.87 -13.17
N ASN A 38 -19.40 7.02 -12.64
CA ASN A 38 -18.87 8.31 -13.02
C ASN A 38 -17.75 8.76 -12.07
N ILE A 39 -16.62 9.15 -12.65
CA ILE A 39 -15.52 9.81 -11.96
C ILE A 39 -15.44 11.27 -12.41
N ALA A 40 -15.59 12.20 -11.49
CA ALA A 40 -15.40 13.62 -11.77
C ALA A 40 -13.91 13.98 -11.62
N PHE A 41 -13.35 14.65 -12.63
CA PHE A 41 -11.97 15.13 -12.61
C PHE A 41 -11.94 16.64 -12.36
N ARG A 42 -11.05 17.06 -11.47
CA ARG A 42 -10.89 18.46 -11.05
C ARG A 42 -9.45 18.86 -11.28
N MET A 43 -9.20 19.71 -12.27
CA MET A 43 -7.85 20.08 -12.70
C MET A 43 -7.58 21.56 -12.48
N THR A 44 -6.30 21.92 -12.39
CA THR A 44 -5.82 23.29 -12.51
C THR A 44 -4.68 23.35 -13.51
N THR A 45 -4.66 24.39 -14.33
CA THR A 45 -3.52 24.75 -15.19
C THR A 45 -3.66 26.21 -15.66
N VAL A 46 -2.54 26.86 -15.99
CA VAL A 46 -2.52 28.16 -16.70
C VAL A 46 -2.66 28.02 -18.22
N ALA A 47 -2.55 26.80 -18.77
CA ALA A 47 -2.76 26.52 -20.17
C ALA A 47 -4.24 26.69 -20.57
N ASN A 48 -4.49 26.99 -21.85
CA ASN A 48 -5.85 27.16 -22.37
C ASN A 48 -6.57 25.82 -22.60
N SER A 49 -5.81 24.75 -22.81
CA SER A 49 -6.34 23.41 -23.01
C SER A 49 -5.36 22.33 -22.55
N TYR A 50 -5.87 21.12 -22.44
CA TYR A 50 -5.08 19.92 -22.18
C TYR A 50 -5.76 18.68 -22.76
N ASP A 51 -4.94 17.65 -22.98
CA ASP A 51 -5.39 16.33 -23.40
C ASP A 51 -5.31 15.36 -22.23
N VAL A 52 -6.14 14.32 -22.26
CA VAL A 52 -6.23 13.28 -21.23
C VAL A 52 -6.16 11.91 -21.89
N THR A 53 -5.25 11.07 -21.43
CA THR A 53 -5.18 9.65 -21.79
C THR A 53 -5.54 8.80 -20.58
N PHE A 54 -6.60 8.00 -20.69
CA PHE A 54 -6.99 7.03 -19.67
C PHE A 54 -6.34 5.70 -20.01
N SER A 55 -5.62 5.13 -19.04
CA SER A 55 -4.89 3.89 -19.24
C SER A 55 -5.12 2.92 -18.08
N ARG A 56 -5.36 1.66 -18.40
CA ARG A 56 -5.14 0.55 -17.47
C ARG A 56 -3.63 0.39 -17.31
N LEU A 57 -3.14 0.52 -16.07
CA LEU A 57 -1.71 0.52 -15.78
C LEU A 57 -1.10 -0.88 -15.94
N GLY A 58 0.22 -0.92 -16.09
CA GLY A 58 1.02 -2.14 -16.15
C GLY A 58 2.15 -2.00 -17.16
N LYS A 59 3.05 -2.97 -17.22
CA LYS A 59 4.27 -2.94 -18.05
C LYS A 59 4.10 -2.46 -19.49
N ASN A 60 3.01 -2.82 -20.16
CA ASN A 60 2.72 -2.37 -21.52
C ASN A 60 1.66 -1.27 -21.60
N GLY A 61 0.96 -0.98 -20.51
CA GLY A 61 -0.23 -0.12 -20.47
C GLY A 61 -1.32 -0.54 -21.46
N GLU A 62 -2.54 -0.08 -21.24
CA GLU A 62 -3.61 -0.20 -22.23
C GLU A 62 -4.42 1.09 -22.20
N THR A 63 -4.37 1.88 -23.28
CA THR A 63 -5.21 3.06 -23.41
C THR A 63 -6.66 2.62 -23.58
N VAL A 64 -7.51 3.07 -22.66
CA VAL A 64 -8.95 2.77 -22.64
C VAL A 64 -9.82 3.96 -23.05
N GLY A 65 -9.22 5.15 -23.20
CA GLY A 65 -9.93 6.33 -23.66
C GLY A 65 -9.02 7.55 -23.79
N VAL A 66 -9.44 8.50 -24.60
CA VAL A 66 -8.75 9.80 -24.79
C VAL A 66 -9.79 10.91 -24.81
N LEU A 67 -9.47 12.04 -24.18
CA LEU A 67 -10.18 13.30 -24.33
C LEU A 67 -9.20 14.37 -24.78
N GLU A 68 -9.47 15.02 -25.91
CA GLU A 68 -8.60 16.04 -26.47
C GLU A 68 -9.21 17.43 -26.27
N ASN A 69 -8.34 18.44 -26.19
CA ASN A 69 -8.71 19.85 -26.15
C ASN A 69 -9.70 20.20 -25.03
N VAL A 70 -9.59 19.53 -23.88
CA VAL A 70 -10.36 19.89 -22.69
C VAL A 70 -9.96 21.29 -22.25
N LYS A 71 -10.95 22.14 -21.95
CA LYS A 71 -10.70 23.54 -21.61
C LYS A 71 -9.92 23.63 -20.28
N GLY A 72 -8.74 24.26 -20.34
CA GLY A 72 -7.92 24.56 -19.17
C GLY A 72 -8.50 25.71 -18.35
N ARG A 73 -8.30 25.65 -17.03
CA ARG A 73 -8.66 26.71 -16.10
C ARG A 73 -7.71 26.74 -14.91
N LEU A 74 -7.36 27.94 -14.46
CA LEU A 74 -6.65 28.12 -13.20
C LEU A 74 -7.66 28.05 -12.04
N GLN A 75 -7.43 27.15 -11.09
CA GLN A 75 -8.22 27.05 -9.85
C GLN A 75 -7.29 27.29 -8.67
N GLN A 76 -7.66 28.23 -7.79
CA GLN A 76 -6.90 28.51 -6.58
C GLN A 76 -7.21 27.47 -5.51
N SER A 77 -6.25 27.24 -4.61
CA SER A 77 -6.42 26.33 -3.47
C SER A 77 -6.28 27.11 -2.16
N PRO A 78 -7.04 26.74 -1.11
CA PRO A 78 -6.84 27.33 0.20
C PRO A 78 -5.47 26.94 0.79
N PRO A 79 -4.89 27.72 1.71
CA PRO A 79 -3.61 27.42 2.34
C PRO A 79 -3.58 26.08 3.10
N ASN A 80 -4.73 25.60 3.56
CA ASN A 80 -4.92 24.33 4.27
C ASN A 80 -5.61 23.26 3.39
N ALA A 81 -5.37 23.26 2.08
CA ALA A 81 -5.94 22.26 1.17
C ALA A 81 -5.57 20.80 1.54
N TRP A 82 -4.50 20.58 2.32
CA TRP A 82 -4.19 19.28 2.90
C TRP A 82 -5.27 18.78 3.87
N GLU A 83 -5.97 19.69 4.55
CA GLU A 83 -6.97 19.41 5.58
C GLU A 83 -8.39 19.37 5.01
N GLU A 84 -8.77 20.42 4.27
CA GLU A 84 -10.15 20.64 3.79
C GLU A 84 -10.35 20.23 2.32
N GLY A 85 -9.27 19.98 1.58
CA GLY A 85 -9.31 19.77 0.13
C GLY A 85 -9.21 21.09 -0.66
N CYS A 86 -9.11 20.98 -1.98
CA CYS A 86 -8.87 22.14 -2.84
C CYS A 86 -10.14 22.98 -3.12
N GLY A 87 -11.33 22.39 -3.00
CA GLY A 87 -12.59 23.06 -3.38
C GLY A 87 -12.74 23.35 -4.89
N TRP A 88 -11.95 22.69 -5.73
CA TRP A 88 -11.99 22.86 -7.18
C TRP A 88 -13.28 22.34 -7.78
N GLN A 89 -13.76 23.05 -8.81
CA GLN A 89 -14.88 22.62 -9.62
C GLN A 89 -14.45 21.50 -10.57
N SER A 90 -15.38 20.60 -10.87
CA SER A 90 -15.17 19.55 -11.86
C SER A 90 -15.11 20.14 -13.27
N ASP A 91 -14.13 19.68 -14.04
CA ASP A 91 -13.96 20.09 -15.44
C ASP A 91 -14.77 19.18 -16.35
N PHE A 92 -14.75 17.88 -16.07
CA PHE A 92 -15.51 16.86 -16.80
C PHE A 92 -15.77 15.63 -15.93
N PHE A 93 -16.61 14.75 -16.45
CA PHE A 93 -16.89 13.42 -15.90
C PHE A 93 -16.44 12.38 -16.91
N TRP A 94 -15.84 11.30 -16.41
CA TRP A 94 -15.54 10.12 -17.21
C TRP A 94 -16.35 8.94 -16.69
N VAL A 95 -17.13 8.32 -17.58
CA VAL A 95 -17.84 7.08 -17.30
C VAL A 95 -16.87 5.94 -17.53
N ILE A 96 -16.65 5.10 -16.52
CA ILE A 96 -15.81 3.90 -16.68
C ILE A 96 -16.46 3.00 -17.75
N PRO A 97 -15.74 2.58 -18.80
CA PRO A 97 -16.29 1.74 -19.86
C PRO A 97 -16.94 0.46 -19.31
N GLU A 98 -18.04 0.02 -19.92
CA GLU A 98 -18.80 -1.16 -19.49
C GLU A 98 -17.93 -2.43 -19.45
N ASP A 99 -16.98 -2.53 -20.38
CA ASP A 99 -16.04 -3.63 -20.56
C ASP A 99 -14.69 -3.43 -19.83
N ALA A 100 -14.55 -2.36 -19.04
CA ALA A 100 -13.36 -2.13 -18.25
C ALA A 100 -13.10 -3.31 -17.30
N ARG A 101 -11.85 -3.77 -17.28
CA ARG A 101 -11.39 -4.85 -16.39
C ARG A 101 -10.95 -4.26 -15.07
N SER A 102 -11.11 -5.01 -13.98
CA SER A 102 -10.60 -4.54 -12.70
C SER A 102 -9.08 -4.38 -12.75
N TRP A 103 -8.57 -3.24 -12.29
CA TRP A 103 -7.15 -2.95 -12.18
C TRP A 103 -6.86 -1.59 -11.52
N MET A 104 -5.56 -1.26 -11.42
CA MET A 104 -5.06 0.09 -11.25
C MET A 104 -5.13 0.86 -12.59
N TYR A 105 -5.68 2.07 -12.59
CA TYR A 105 -5.80 2.93 -13.76
C TYR A 105 -5.12 4.29 -13.50
N CYS A 106 -4.84 5.01 -14.57
CA CYS A 106 -4.37 6.38 -14.50
C CYS A 106 -4.99 7.22 -15.61
N ALA A 107 -5.34 8.45 -15.29
CA ALA A 107 -5.54 9.51 -16.26
C ALA A 107 -4.24 10.33 -16.34
N GLU A 108 -3.57 10.30 -17.48
CA GLU A 108 -2.42 11.15 -17.80
C GLU A 108 -2.92 12.43 -18.48
N PHE A 109 -2.51 13.57 -17.95
CA PHE A 109 -2.87 14.89 -18.45
C PHE A 109 -1.65 15.57 -19.03
N VAL A 110 -1.76 16.15 -20.22
CA VAL A 110 -0.71 16.98 -20.82
C VAL A 110 -1.34 18.28 -21.29
N ASP A 111 -0.91 19.41 -20.71
CA ASP A 111 -1.43 20.71 -21.09
C ASP A 111 -0.75 21.30 -22.33
N SER A 112 -1.37 22.32 -22.93
CA SER A 112 -0.86 22.97 -24.15
C SER A 112 0.49 23.67 -23.98
N ASN A 113 0.98 23.81 -22.74
CA ASN A 113 2.31 24.35 -22.42
C ASN A 113 3.34 23.23 -22.17
N GLY A 114 2.94 21.95 -22.25
CA GLY A 114 3.77 20.78 -22.02
C GLY A 114 3.87 20.32 -20.56
N SER A 115 3.06 20.85 -19.64
CA SER A 115 3.03 20.38 -18.25
C SER A 115 2.20 19.09 -18.15
N GLY A 116 2.82 18.04 -17.61
CA GLY A 116 2.17 16.74 -17.41
C GLY A 116 1.73 16.47 -15.97
N PHE A 117 0.68 15.67 -15.76
CA PHE A 117 0.28 15.16 -14.45
C PHE A 117 -0.41 13.79 -14.55
N HIS A 118 -0.25 12.97 -13.51
CA HIS A 118 -0.87 11.66 -13.42
C HIS A 118 -1.89 11.64 -12.27
N VAL A 119 -3.10 11.16 -12.55
CA VAL A 119 -4.14 10.96 -11.53
C VAL A 119 -4.50 9.48 -11.50
N PRO A 120 -4.00 8.71 -10.52
CA PRO A 120 -4.33 7.31 -10.40
C PRO A 120 -5.73 7.12 -9.81
N PHE A 121 -6.37 6.02 -10.20
CA PHE A 121 -7.63 5.54 -9.62
C PHE A 121 -7.74 4.03 -9.85
N ILE A 122 -8.67 3.39 -9.17
CA ILE A 122 -8.92 1.95 -9.23
C ILE A 122 -10.23 1.71 -9.97
N VAL A 123 -10.25 0.71 -10.84
CA VAL A 123 -11.49 0.17 -11.39
C VAL A 123 -11.76 -1.16 -10.69
N ASN A 124 -12.89 -1.23 -9.98
CA ASN A 124 -13.39 -2.45 -9.34
C ASN A 124 -13.91 -3.42 -10.42
N PRO A 125 -14.04 -4.73 -10.14
CA PRO A 125 -14.62 -5.66 -11.10
C PRO A 125 -16.12 -5.47 -11.23
N ARG A 126 -16.68 -5.96 -12.34
CA ARG A 126 -18.12 -6.23 -12.39
C ARG A 126 -18.42 -7.41 -11.49
N PHE A 127 -19.53 -7.33 -10.76
CA PHE A 127 -19.93 -8.39 -9.82
C PHE A 127 -20.09 -9.77 -10.49
N ASP A 128 -20.44 -9.81 -11.78
CA ASP A 128 -20.61 -11.05 -12.55
C ASP A 128 -19.30 -11.59 -13.18
N LYS A 129 -18.18 -10.87 -13.03
CA LYS A 129 -16.89 -11.20 -13.64
C LYS A 129 -15.74 -11.01 -12.64
N GLN A 130 -15.79 -11.77 -11.55
CA GLN A 130 -14.78 -11.73 -10.51
C GLN A 130 -13.74 -12.85 -10.68
N SER A 131 -12.50 -12.53 -10.33
CA SER A 131 -11.41 -13.49 -10.20
C SER A 131 -11.46 -14.19 -8.83
N LYS A 132 -10.56 -15.16 -8.61
CA LYS A 132 -10.43 -15.82 -7.30
C LYS A 132 -9.64 -14.98 -6.28
N LEU A 133 -8.94 -13.94 -6.74
CA LEU A 133 -8.02 -13.13 -5.94
C LEU A 133 -8.47 -11.67 -5.95
N ALA A 134 -8.60 -11.07 -4.77
CA ALA A 134 -8.72 -9.62 -4.65
C ALA A 134 -7.39 -9.05 -4.16
N CYS A 135 -7.04 -7.83 -4.57
CA CYS A 135 -5.92 -7.07 -4.06
C CYS A 135 -6.40 -5.71 -3.54
N LEU A 136 -5.93 -5.33 -2.36
CA LEU A 136 -6.21 -4.03 -1.77
C LEU A 136 -5.13 -3.04 -2.19
N GLY A 137 -5.53 -1.97 -2.88
CA GLY A 137 -4.72 -0.80 -3.14
C GLY A 137 -4.68 0.09 -1.89
N SER A 138 -3.46 0.39 -1.41
CA SER A 138 -3.18 1.07 -0.15
C SER A 138 -3.41 2.60 -0.23
N THR A 139 -4.56 3.00 -0.77
CA THR A 139 -4.99 4.39 -0.99
C THR A 139 -4.94 5.29 0.26
N ASN A 140 -5.13 4.72 1.46
CA ASN A 140 -4.95 5.43 2.72
C ASN A 140 -3.48 5.77 2.95
N THR A 141 -2.57 4.83 2.70
CA THR A 141 -1.13 5.08 2.73
C THR A 141 -0.74 6.11 1.68
N TRP A 142 -1.31 6.05 0.47
CA TRP A 142 -1.05 7.06 -0.56
C TRP A 142 -1.41 8.47 -0.07
N ASN A 143 -2.58 8.64 0.56
CA ASN A 143 -2.99 9.92 1.12
C ASN A 143 -2.16 10.34 2.34
N ALA A 144 -1.82 9.40 3.23
CA ALA A 144 -1.02 9.66 4.42
C ALA A 144 0.39 10.18 4.09
N TYR A 145 0.99 9.68 3.00
CA TYR A 145 2.29 10.13 2.52
C TYR A 145 2.21 11.33 1.56
N ASN A 146 1.01 11.78 1.21
CA ASN A 146 0.82 12.92 0.31
C ASN A 146 1.06 14.24 1.03
N GLY A 147 2.21 14.88 0.72
CA GLY A 147 2.58 16.20 1.22
C GLY A 147 2.02 17.37 0.40
N TRP A 148 1.32 17.10 -0.71
CA TRP A 148 0.74 18.16 -1.54
C TRP A 148 -0.25 19.00 -0.71
N GLY A 149 -0.17 20.31 -0.88
CA GLY A 149 -1.01 21.25 -0.16
C GLY A 149 -0.46 21.66 1.21
N GLY A 150 0.69 21.14 1.64
CA GLY A 150 1.45 21.67 2.79
C GLY A 150 1.83 20.63 3.84
N MET A 151 1.02 19.57 4.02
CA MET A 151 1.23 18.56 5.07
C MET A 151 0.93 17.13 4.60
N SER A 152 1.68 16.18 5.16
CA SER A 152 1.42 14.75 5.16
C SER A 152 1.35 14.23 6.61
N ALA A 153 0.99 12.97 6.83
CA ALA A 153 0.96 12.31 8.15
C ALA A 153 2.34 12.25 8.84
N TYR A 154 3.39 12.72 8.17
CA TYR A 154 4.77 12.75 8.64
C TYR A 154 5.31 14.18 8.81
N SER A 155 4.52 15.22 8.49
CA SER A 155 4.86 16.62 8.70
C SER A 155 4.90 17.00 10.18
N GLU A 156 5.62 18.06 10.51
CA GLU A 156 5.65 18.65 11.85
C GLU A 156 5.20 20.13 11.78
N PRO A 157 4.23 20.57 12.61
CA PRO A 157 3.44 19.77 13.55
C PRO A 157 2.58 18.72 12.82
N GLN A 158 2.33 17.59 13.47
CA GLN A 158 1.57 16.50 12.85
C GLN A 158 0.12 16.90 12.55
N PRO A 159 -0.35 16.73 11.31
CA PRO A 159 -1.74 16.99 10.97
C PRO A 159 -2.65 15.96 11.63
N CYS A 160 -3.86 16.37 11.97
CA CYS A 160 -4.89 15.48 12.51
C CYS A 160 -5.75 14.88 11.41
N THR A 161 -5.83 15.53 10.26
CA THR A 161 -6.68 15.14 9.13
C THR A 161 -5.97 15.32 7.82
N LEU A 162 -6.35 14.54 6.81
CA LEU A 162 -5.82 14.63 5.46
C LEU A 162 -6.96 14.43 4.47
N SER A 163 -7.24 15.44 3.66
CA SER A 163 -8.23 15.38 2.60
C SER A 163 -7.77 14.49 1.44
N LEU A 164 -8.69 13.70 0.90
CA LEU A 164 -8.56 12.96 -0.35
C LEU A 164 -8.89 13.85 -1.56
N ASP A 165 -9.47 15.03 -1.36
CA ASP A 165 -9.85 15.98 -2.41
C ASP A 165 -8.70 16.95 -2.72
N ARG A 166 -7.52 16.38 -3.02
CA ARG A 166 -6.31 17.11 -3.39
C ARG A 166 -5.41 16.30 -4.33
N PRO A 167 -4.59 16.95 -5.18
CA PRO A 167 -3.62 16.27 -6.02
C PRO A 167 -2.67 15.36 -5.23
N MET A 168 -2.29 14.23 -5.82
CA MET A 168 -1.48 13.20 -5.17
C MET A 168 -0.26 12.80 -6.02
N PRO A 169 0.71 13.73 -6.21
CA PRO A 169 1.86 13.48 -7.09
C PRO A 169 2.75 12.34 -6.61
N VAL A 170 2.73 12.02 -5.31
CA VAL A 170 3.53 10.91 -4.73
C VAL A 170 3.05 9.53 -5.18
N ALA A 171 1.79 9.40 -5.59
CA ALA A 171 1.23 8.16 -6.13
C ALA A 171 1.38 8.09 -7.66
N THR A 172 2.52 8.55 -8.21
CA THR A 172 2.80 8.36 -9.64
C THR A 172 3.00 6.89 -9.99
N PRO A 173 2.52 6.45 -11.18
CA PRO A 173 2.90 5.15 -11.73
C PRO A 173 4.30 5.17 -12.36
N VAL A 174 4.83 6.35 -12.67
CA VAL A 174 6.15 6.56 -13.30
C VAL A 174 7.21 7.02 -12.31
N GLY A 175 8.47 6.81 -12.64
CA GLY A 175 9.62 7.29 -11.86
C GLY A 175 10.70 6.23 -11.67
N GLU A 176 11.81 6.65 -11.08
CA GLU A 176 13.00 5.82 -10.87
C GLU A 176 13.27 5.57 -9.38
N GLY A 177 14.11 4.58 -9.09
CA GLY A 177 14.54 4.27 -7.72
C GLY A 177 13.46 3.62 -6.86
N ARG A 178 13.63 3.75 -5.54
CA ARG A 178 12.76 3.13 -4.51
C ARG A 178 11.34 3.67 -4.53
N SER A 179 10.37 2.82 -4.24
CA SER A 179 8.95 3.17 -4.08
C SER A 179 8.29 2.29 -3.04
N HIS A 180 7.26 2.80 -2.39
CA HIS A 180 6.41 2.03 -1.47
C HIS A 180 4.91 2.35 -1.65
N LEU A 181 4.55 3.14 -2.67
CA LEU A 181 3.17 3.49 -3.01
C LEU A 181 2.80 2.81 -4.35
N LEU A 182 1.87 3.41 -5.12
CA LEU A 182 1.33 2.85 -6.37
C LEU A 182 2.36 2.14 -7.25
N ARG A 183 3.49 2.78 -7.59
CA ARG A 183 4.50 2.17 -8.48
C ARG A 183 5.07 0.85 -7.94
N ALA A 184 5.18 0.72 -6.61
CA ALA A 184 5.66 -0.51 -6.00
C ALA A 184 4.57 -1.59 -5.90
N GLU A 185 3.32 -1.21 -5.71
CA GLU A 185 2.17 -2.13 -5.80
C GLU A 185 2.01 -2.69 -7.22
N LEU A 186 2.28 -1.85 -8.25
CA LEU A 186 2.28 -2.30 -9.65
C LEU A 186 3.31 -3.39 -9.93
N TRP A 187 4.47 -3.41 -9.25
CA TRP A 187 5.43 -4.50 -9.43
C TRP A 187 4.86 -5.86 -9.04
N VAL A 188 4.14 -5.90 -7.91
CA VAL A 188 3.49 -7.14 -7.43
C VAL A 188 2.34 -7.52 -8.35
N LEU A 189 1.45 -6.56 -8.67
CA LEU A 189 0.29 -6.78 -9.53
C LEU A 189 0.68 -7.24 -10.93
N ASP A 190 1.65 -6.57 -11.57
CA ASP A 190 2.13 -6.95 -12.91
C ASP A 190 2.73 -8.35 -12.89
N TRP A 191 3.54 -8.70 -11.87
CA TRP A 191 4.08 -10.05 -11.76
C TRP A 191 2.99 -11.12 -11.59
N MET A 192 1.95 -10.85 -10.79
CA MET A 192 0.83 -11.76 -10.65
C MET A 192 0.12 -11.99 -11.99
N ALA A 193 -0.16 -10.91 -12.72
CA ALA A 193 -0.80 -10.99 -14.04
C ALA A 193 0.09 -11.70 -15.08
N GLU A 194 1.38 -11.38 -15.14
CA GLU A 194 2.36 -12.04 -16.02
C GLU A 194 2.55 -13.52 -15.68
N SER A 195 2.39 -13.89 -14.41
CA SER A 195 2.42 -15.28 -13.94
C SER A 195 1.09 -16.03 -14.12
N GLY A 196 0.08 -15.40 -14.72
CA GLY A 196 -1.20 -16.03 -15.06
C GLY A 196 -2.28 -15.97 -13.97
N TYR A 197 -2.04 -15.22 -12.89
CA TYR A 197 -3.03 -15.02 -11.83
C TYR A 197 -3.93 -13.82 -12.15
N ALA A 198 -5.21 -14.09 -12.41
CA ALA A 198 -6.22 -13.04 -12.49
C ALA A 198 -6.47 -12.48 -11.09
N VAL A 199 -6.39 -11.16 -10.94
CA VAL A 199 -6.61 -10.44 -9.68
C VAL A 199 -7.45 -9.19 -9.93
N ASP A 200 -8.45 -9.00 -9.09
CA ASP A 200 -9.25 -7.77 -9.05
C ASP A 200 -8.70 -6.81 -8.00
N VAL A 201 -8.84 -5.51 -8.22
CA VAL A 201 -8.29 -4.47 -7.35
C VAL A 201 -9.43 -3.65 -6.73
N TYR A 202 -9.32 -3.42 -5.42
CA TYR A 202 -10.22 -2.59 -4.63
C TYR A 202 -9.39 -1.58 -3.83
N SER A 203 -9.97 -0.42 -3.51
CA SER A 203 -9.36 0.55 -2.61
C SER A 203 -9.63 0.22 -1.14
N ASP A 204 -8.86 0.82 -0.23
CA ASP A 204 -9.17 0.80 1.22
C ASP A 204 -10.59 1.28 1.52
N MET A 205 -11.09 2.25 0.74
CA MET A 205 -12.44 2.79 0.92
C MET A 205 -13.54 1.78 0.56
N ASP A 206 -13.28 0.90 -0.40
CA ASP A 206 -14.22 -0.16 -0.77
C ASP A 206 -14.31 -1.19 0.37
N LEU A 207 -13.17 -1.52 0.99
CA LEU A 207 -13.14 -2.37 2.19
C LEU A 207 -13.72 -1.66 3.42
N HIS A 208 -13.52 -0.36 3.58
CA HIS A 208 -14.13 0.41 4.68
C HIS A 208 -15.67 0.38 4.62
N ARG A 209 -16.24 0.46 3.42
CA ARG A 209 -17.69 0.54 3.21
C ARG A 209 -18.41 -0.80 3.35
N GLY A 210 -17.72 -1.91 3.12
CA GLY A 210 -18.31 -3.24 3.20
C GLY A 210 -17.33 -4.33 2.81
N TRP A 211 -17.72 -5.57 3.09
CA TRP A 211 -16.91 -6.76 2.83
C TRP A 211 -17.68 -7.86 2.11
N GLU A 212 -18.94 -7.64 1.81
CA GLU A 212 -19.81 -8.62 1.16
C GLU A 212 -19.22 -9.11 -0.15
N TRP A 213 -18.52 -8.24 -0.87
CA TRP A 213 -17.79 -8.57 -2.10
C TRP A 213 -16.60 -9.50 -1.85
N LEU A 214 -15.96 -9.49 -0.67
CA LEU A 214 -14.83 -10.38 -0.34
C LEU A 214 -15.25 -11.86 -0.28
N LYS A 215 -16.53 -12.14 -0.03
CA LYS A 215 -17.04 -13.53 0.07
C LYS A 215 -16.85 -14.34 -1.21
N GLU A 216 -16.76 -13.66 -2.35
CA GLU A 216 -16.57 -14.29 -3.66
C GLU A 216 -15.09 -14.60 -3.94
N TYR A 217 -14.16 -14.11 -3.10
CA TYR A 217 -12.72 -14.27 -3.27
C TYR A 217 -12.15 -15.34 -2.35
N ARG A 218 -11.27 -16.17 -2.91
CA ARG A 218 -10.54 -17.21 -2.17
C ARG A 218 -9.41 -16.65 -1.34
N ALA A 219 -8.73 -15.63 -1.85
CA ALA A 219 -7.74 -14.90 -1.09
C ALA A 219 -7.78 -13.39 -1.34
N LEU A 220 -7.47 -12.64 -0.28
CA LEU A 220 -7.14 -11.23 -0.34
C LEU A 220 -5.62 -11.06 -0.35
N VAL A 221 -5.12 -10.19 -1.21
CA VAL A 221 -3.73 -9.75 -1.28
C VAL A 221 -3.63 -8.34 -0.71
N VAL A 222 -2.71 -8.14 0.23
CA VAL A 222 -2.31 -6.82 0.72
C VAL A 222 -0.85 -6.63 0.34
N SER A 223 -0.55 -5.65 -0.51
CA SER A 223 0.76 -5.51 -1.13
C SER A 223 1.54 -4.28 -0.66
N THR A 224 2.86 -4.42 -0.62
CA THR A 224 3.87 -3.36 -0.42
C THR A 224 3.80 -2.63 0.92
N HIS A 225 2.86 -1.70 1.12
CA HIS A 225 2.83 -0.83 2.30
C HIS A 225 1.40 -0.36 2.64
N SER A 226 0.68 -1.17 3.40
CA SER A 226 -0.70 -0.89 3.83
C SER A 226 -0.77 -0.45 5.30
N GLU A 227 -0.25 0.73 5.62
CA GLU A 227 0.00 1.19 7.00
C GLU A 227 -1.26 1.66 7.76
N TYR A 228 -2.23 2.26 7.05
CA TYR A 228 -3.34 3.01 7.66
C TYR A 228 -4.69 2.31 7.47
N TRP A 229 -5.28 1.87 8.57
CA TRP A 229 -6.49 1.05 8.56
C TRP A 229 -7.58 1.64 9.45
N SER A 230 -8.81 1.63 8.97
CA SER A 230 -9.98 2.00 9.78
C SER A 230 -10.52 0.80 10.55
N GLU A 231 -11.32 1.05 11.59
CA GLU A 231 -11.96 -0.03 12.35
C GLU A 231 -12.88 -0.90 11.50
N PRO A 232 -13.76 -0.37 10.63
CA PRO A 232 -14.53 -1.19 9.73
C PRO A 232 -13.67 -2.08 8.83
N MET A 233 -12.56 -1.57 8.28
CA MET A 233 -11.67 -2.39 7.45
C MET A 233 -11.06 -3.56 8.24
N ARG A 234 -10.66 -3.33 9.49
CA ARG A 234 -10.12 -4.39 10.35
C ARG A 234 -11.20 -5.44 10.63
N ASP A 235 -12.39 -5.01 11.03
CA ASP A 235 -13.50 -5.91 11.35
C ASP A 235 -13.92 -6.74 10.13
N HIS A 236 -13.89 -6.13 8.95
CA HIS A 236 -14.18 -6.79 7.68
C HIS A 236 -13.13 -7.83 7.29
N LEU A 237 -11.84 -7.56 7.53
CA LEU A 237 -10.79 -8.57 7.34
C LEU A 237 -10.95 -9.73 8.33
N ASP A 238 -11.20 -9.42 9.60
CA ASP A 238 -11.44 -10.44 10.64
C ASP A 238 -12.63 -11.33 10.23
N ALA A 239 -13.75 -10.73 9.80
CA ALA A 239 -14.93 -11.45 9.32
C ALA A 239 -14.68 -12.30 8.06
N TYR A 240 -13.87 -11.80 7.12
CA TYR A 240 -13.49 -12.55 5.93
C TYR A 240 -12.66 -13.81 6.27
N LEU A 241 -11.68 -13.68 7.16
CA LEU A 241 -10.85 -14.79 7.60
C LEU A 241 -11.64 -15.81 8.45
N ASP A 242 -12.55 -15.33 9.31
CA ASP A 242 -13.47 -16.17 10.07
C ASP A 242 -14.42 -16.96 9.15
N ALA A 243 -14.75 -16.42 7.98
CA ALA A 243 -15.55 -17.09 6.95
C ALA A 243 -14.74 -18.05 6.06
N GLY A 244 -13.46 -18.30 6.37
CA GLY A 244 -12.59 -19.22 5.63
C GLY A 244 -11.82 -18.59 4.47
N GLY A 245 -11.83 -17.26 4.36
CA GLY A 245 -10.96 -16.53 3.44
C GLY A 245 -9.48 -16.69 3.79
N SER A 246 -8.62 -16.51 2.80
CA SER A 246 -7.16 -16.58 2.98
C SER A 246 -6.48 -15.22 2.72
N LEU A 247 -5.34 -14.96 3.34
CA LEU A 247 -4.61 -13.69 3.21
C LEU A 247 -3.18 -13.90 2.72
N LEU A 248 -2.85 -13.27 1.60
CA LEU A 248 -1.47 -13.02 1.15
C LEU A 248 -1.05 -11.61 1.57
N TYR A 249 -0.31 -11.52 2.65
CA TYR A 249 0.28 -10.26 3.10
C TYR A 249 1.69 -10.10 2.52
N LEU A 250 1.74 -9.53 1.31
CA LEU A 250 2.96 -9.19 0.56
C LEU A 250 3.44 -7.76 0.85
N SER A 251 3.33 -7.33 2.11
CA SER A 251 3.57 -5.96 2.58
C SER A 251 4.48 -5.96 3.82
N GLY A 252 4.98 -4.78 4.19
CA GLY A 252 5.58 -4.48 5.49
C GLY A 252 4.86 -3.31 6.17
N ASN A 253 5.04 -3.16 7.48
CA ASN A 253 4.40 -2.12 8.31
C ASN A 253 2.89 -1.98 8.09
N GLY A 254 2.23 -3.12 7.89
CA GLY A 254 0.81 -3.21 7.63
C GLY A 254 0.00 -2.99 8.90
N MET A 255 -1.14 -2.33 8.77
CA MET A 255 -2.12 -2.20 9.85
C MET A 255 -1.52 -1.59 11.12
N TYR A 256 -0.70 -0.56 10.95
CA TYR A 256 0.03 0.06 12.05
C TYR A 256 -0.79 1.15 12.74
N TRP A 257 -1.36 2.08 11.97
CA TRP A 257 -2.15 3.20 12.49
C TRP A 257 -3.64 3.00 12.28
N LYS A 258 -4.42 3.31 13.33
CA LYS A 258 -5.88 3.43 13.24
C LYS A 258 -6.26 4.81 12.68
N VAL A 259 -7.08 4.82 11.62
CA VAL A 259 -7.66 6.03 11.01
C VAL A 259 -9.18 6.01 11.09
N THR A 260 -9.80 7.18 10.97
CA THR A 260 -11.25 7.33 10.79
C THR A 260 -11.53 8.25 9.61
N TYR A 261 -12.80 8.41 9.24
CA TYR A 261 -13.21 9.34 8.19
C TYR A 261 -14.39 10.18 8.63
N ASP A 262 -14.52 11.34 7.99
CA ASP A 262 -15.72 12.14 8.08
C ASP A 262 -16.92 11.44 7.40
N SER A 263 -18.12 11.98 7.60
CA SER A 263 -19.35 11.41 7.01
C SER A 263 -19.36 11.33 5.48
N THR A 264 -18.53 12.12 4.79
CA THR A 264 -18.40 12.06 3.32
C THR A 264 -17.37 11.04 2.85
N CYS A 265 -16.59 10.47 3.77
CA CYS A 265 -15.44 9.62 3.50
C CYS A 265 -14.37 10.29 2.61
N ARG A 266 -14.23 11.62 2.69
CA ARG A 266 -13.27 12.41 1.91
C ARG A 266 -12.18 13.05 2.78
N ILE A 267 -12.37 13.12 4.09
CA ILE A 267 -11.38 13.60 5.05
C ILE A 267 -11.02 12.44 5.97
N MET A 268 -9.79 11.96 5.85
CA MET A 268 -9.24 10.90 6.70
C MET A 268 -8.61 11.51 7.95
N GLU A 269 -9.03 11.10 9.15
CA GLU A 269 -8.44 11.52 10.41
C GLU A 269 -7.36 10.53 10.88
N ILE A 270 -6.21 11.07 11.28
CA ILE A 270 -5.05 10.36 11.80
C ILE A 270 -4.59 11.08 13.07
N ARG A 271 -4.68 10.39 14.22
CA ARG A 271 -4.33 10.98 15.52
C ARG A 271 -3.19 10.21 16.16
N LYS A 272 -1.97 10.74 16.02
CA LYS A 272 -0.73 10.17 16.59
C LYS A 272 -0.34 10.81 17.93
N ASP A 273 -1.11 11.80 18.40
CA ASP A 273 -0.87 12.54 19.65
C ASP A 273 -1.48 11.88 20.91
N GLY A 274 -2.14 10.74 20.74
CA GLY A 274 -2.72 9.94 21.83
C GLY A 274 -4.04 10.46 22.39
N LYS A 275 -4.73 11.39 21.71
CA LYS A 275 -6.13 11.70 22.04
C LYS A 275 -7.07 11.04 21.03
N PRO A 276 -8.33 10.74 21.42
CA PRO A 276 -9.32 10.17 20.54
C PRO A 276 -9.49 10.92 19.21
N HIS A 277 -10.00 10.21 18.21
CA HIS A 277 -10.49 10.77 16.96
C HIS A 277 -11.64 11.71 17.26
N TYR A 278 -11.58 12.95 16.78
CA TYR A 278 -12.64 13.93 17.02
C TYR A 278 -13.84 13.71 16.09
N GLN A 279 -13.65 13.06 14.93
CA GLN A 279 -14.73 12.77 13.99
C GLN A 279 -15.70 11.73 14.55
N THR A 280 -15.18 10.73 15.27
CA THR A 280 -15.98 9.59 15.74
C THR A 280 -15.99 9.40 17.27
N GLY A 281 -15.04 10.01 17.99
CA GLY A 281 -14.84 9.79 19.42
C GLY A 281 -14.06 8.51 19.75
N GLU A 282 -13.66 7.73 18.75
CA GLU A 282 -12.92 6.48 18.94
C GLU A 282 -11.50 6.71 19.45
N GLU A 283 -10.99 5.78 20.26
CA GLU A 283 -9.58 5.77 20.65
C GLU A 283 -8.66 5.68 19.41
N SER A 284 -7.53 6.38 19.46
CA SER A 284 -6.61 6.52 18.34
C SER A 284 -5.25 5.90 18.60
N GLY A 285 -4.41 5.91 17.55
CA GLY A 285 -3.01 5.53 17.65
C GLY A 285 -2.73 4.17 17.04
N LEU A 286 -1.77 3.44 17.62
CA LEU A 286 -1.35 2.15 17.10
C LEU A 286 -2.36 1.06 17.48
N TRP A 287 -2.73 0.21 16.52
CA TRP A 287 -3.63 -0.92 16.74
C TRP A 287 -3.21 -1.82 17.91
N ARG A 288 -1.91 -2.12 18.01
CA ARG A 288 -1.31 -2.84 19.15
C ARG A 288 -1.49 -2.19 20.52
N ASN A 289 -1.62 -0.87 20.60
CA ASN A 289 -1.88 -0.16 21.86
C ASN A 289 -3.36 -0.13 22.23
N LEU A 290 -4.24 -0.42 21.27
CA LEU A 290 -5.69 -0.53 21.43
C LEU A 290 -6.14 -1.96 21.75
N GLY A 291 -5.20 -2.86 22.04
CA GLY A 291 -5.50 -4.28 22.33
C GLY A 291 -5.80 -5.14 21.11
N ARG A 292 -5.64 -4.62 19.89
CA ARG A 292 -5.83 -5.35 18.63
C ARG A 292 -4.52 -5.36 17.82
N PRO A 293 -3.43 -5.99 18.31
CA PRO A 293 -2.16 -5.97 17.59
C PRO A 293 -2.30 -6.58 16.20
N GLU A 294 -1.67 -5.93 15.22
CA GLU A 294 -1.64 -6.38 13.83
C GLU A 294 -1.13 -7.82 13.69
N HIS A 295 -0.20 -8.22 14.57
CA HIS A 295 0.33 -9.58 14.72
C HIS A 295 -0.76 -10.65 14.84
N GLY A 296 -1.88 -10.35 15.49
CA GLY A 296 -2.95 -11.32 15.72
C GLY A 296 -3.70 -11.74 14.44
N VAL A 297 -3.52 -11.00 13.35
CA VAL A 297 -4.15 -11.27 12.04
C VAL A 297 -3.12 -11.44 10.95
N LEU A 298 -2.10 -10.56 10.89
CA LEU A 298 -1.03 -10.66 9.91
C LEU A 298 0.04 -11.68 10.30
N GLY A 299 0.03 -12.24 11.51
CA GLY A 299 1.10 -13.10 12.04
C GLY A 299 2.35 -12.34 12.48
N VAL A 300 2.65 -11.22 11.82
CA VAL A 300 3.80 -10.34 12.03
C VAL A 300 3.35 -8.89 12.30
N GLY A 301 4.25 -8.06 12.82
CA GLY A 301 4.02 -6.61 12.87
C GLY A 301 5.31 -5.81 12.93
N TYR A 302 5.22 -4.53 12.57
CA TYR A 302 6.39 -3.66 12.40
C TYR A 302 7.31 -3.62 13.62
N ALA A 303 8.58 -3.93 13.36
CA ALA A 303 9.69 -3.81 14.28
C ALA A 303 10.64 -2.71 13.78
N ARG A 304 11.08 -1.85 14.70
CA ARG A 304 11.99 -0.75 14.37
C ARG A 304 13.45 -1.19 14.05
N PRO A 305 14.04 -2.19 14.73
CA PRO A 305 15.38 -2.66 14.39
C PRO A 305 15.51 -3.00 12.90
N GLY A 306 16.62 -2.60 12.27
CA GLY A 306 16.86 -2.83 10.84
C GLY A 306 16.10 -1.91 9.88
N TYR A 307 15.44 -0.86 10.39
CA TYR A 307 14.83 0.19 9.56
C TYR A 307 15.81 0.71 8.49
N MET A 308 15.38 0.81 7.22
CA MET A 308 16.21 1.27 6.09
C MET A 308 17.43 0.40 5.74
N THR A 309 17.45 -0.86 6.19
CA THR A 309 18.40 -1.87 5.73
C THR A 309 17.75 -2.81 4.71
N PHE A 310 18.56 -3.50 3.90
CA PHE A 310 18.09 -4.39 2.85
C PHE A 310 18.96 -5.65 2.79
N ALA A 311 18.36 -6.82 3.00
CA ALA A 311 19.03 -8.11 3.01
C ALA A 311 18.17 -9.24 2.41
N PRO A 312 18.78 -10.38 2.03
CA PRO A 312 18.04 -11.59 1.70
C PRO A 312 17.33 -12.20 2.92
N TYR A 313 16.35 -13.07 2.65
CA TYR A 313 15.83 -14.00 3.65
C TYR A 313 16.72 -15.24 3.72
N ARG A 314 17.00 -15.69 4.94
CA ARG A 314 17.55 -17.02 5.24
C ARG A 314 16.42 -17.99 5.49
N VAL A 315 16.40 -19.10 4.78
CA VAL A 315 15.39 -20.17 4.94
C VAL A 315 15.56 -20.85 6.29
N GLU A 316 14.47 -20.96 7.06
CA GLU A 316 14.44 -21.56 8.40
C GLU A 316 13.79 -22.95 8.39
N ASP A 317 12.66 -23.12 7.70
CA ASP A 317 11.95 -24.42 7.59
C ASP A 317 11.72 -24.81 6.12
N PRO A 318 12.70 -25.43 5.44
CA PRO A 318 12.56 -25.86 4.05
C PRO A 318 11.60 -27.05 3.87
N SER A 319 11.14 -27.68 4.96
CA SER A 319 10.23 -28.84 4.89
C SER A 319 8.77 -28.45 4.68
N HIS A 320 8.44 -27.18 4.89
CA HIS A 320 7.10 -26.65 4.69
C HIS A 320 6.69 -26.70 3.21
N TRP A 321 5.42 -27.02 2.92
CA TRP A 321 4.89 -27.18 1.56
C TRP A 321 5.11 -25.96 0.66
N ILE A 322 5.22 -24.77 1.25
CA ILE A 322 5.50 -23.51 0.54
C ILE A 322 6.85 -23.55 -0.20
N PHE A 323 7.82 -24.33 0.27
CA PHE A 323 9.11 -24.51 -0.38
C PHE A 323 9.21 -25.77 -1.24
N GLU A 324 8.12 -26.53 -1.39
CA GLU A 324 8.10 -27.76 -2.21
C GLU A 324 8.50 -27.46 -3.66
N GLY A 325 9.36 -28.32 -4.21
CA GLY A 325 9.86 -28.18 -5.58
C GLY A 325 10.92 -27.09 -5.79
N LEU A 326 11.27 -26.29 -4.77
CA LEU A 326 12.24 -25.19 -4.91
C LEU A 326 13.69 -25.62 -4.65
N GLY A 327 13.92 -26.82 -4.12
CA GLY A 327 15.27 -27.35 -3.86
C GLY A 327 16.04 -26.61 -2.75
N LEU A 328 15.37 -25.76 -1.98
CA LEU A 328 15.94 -24.97 -0.90
C LEU A 328 16.29 -25.82 0.32
N LYS A 329 17.34 -25.40 1.03
CA LYS A 329 17.81 -25.98 2.29
C LYS A 329 17.79 -24.94 3.39
N GLN A 330 17.76 -25.41 4.62
CA GLN A 330 17.89 -24.54 5.78
C GLN A 330 19.22 -23.78 5.70
N GLY A 331 19.16 -22.45 5.87
CA GLY A 331 20.31 -21.56 5.74
C GLY A 331 20.52 -20.95 4.36
N ASP A 332 19.84 -21.43 3.31
CA ASP A 332 19.92 -20.83 1.98
C ASP A 332 19.40 -19.38 2.02
N LEU A 333 20.04 -18.51 1.24
CA LEU A 333 19.64 -17.11 1.09
C LEU A 333 18.82 -16.94 -0.19
N ILE A 334 17.64 -16.32 -0.06
CA ILE A 334 16.73 -16.00 -1.16
C ILE A 334 16.35 -14.52 -1.13
N GLY A 335 16.10 -13.92 -2.29
CA GLY A 335 15.77 -12.50 -2.38
C GLY A 335 16.95 -11.57 -2.12
N GLY A 336 18.16 -11.98 -2.51
CA GLY A 336 19.38 -11.18 -2.41
C GLY A 336 19.52 -10.10 -3.47
N GLU A 337 18.57 -10.03 -4.40
CA GLU A 337 18.48 -9.03 -5.47
C GLU A 337 17.07 -8.42 -5.49
N GLY A 338 16.95 -7.16 -5.91
CA GLY A 338 15.64 -6.51 -6.03
C GLY A 338 15.72 -5.07 -6.52
N ILE A 339 14.68 -4.63 -7.22
CA ILE A 339 14.59 -3.25 -7.74
C ILE A 339 14.18 -2.22 -6.67
N ASN A 340 13.78 -2.69 -5.47
CA ASN A 340 13.38 -1.83 -4.35
C ASN A 340 14.38 -1.90 -3.19
N GLY A 341 15.52 -1.24 -3.34
CA GLY A 341 16.55 -1.20 -2.30
C GLY A 341 17.51 -2.40 -2.30
N GLY A 342 17.48 -3.24 -3.33
CA GLY A 342 18.52 -4.24 -3.61
C GLY A 342 18.28 -5.63 -3.02
N ALA A 343 17.35 -5.81 -2.07
CA ALA A 343 17.06 -7.12 -1.48
C ALA A 343 15.66 -7.16 -0.82
N ALA A 344 15.18 -8.38 -0.53
CA ALA A 344 13.77 -8.66 -0.28
C ALA A 344 13.28 -8.37 1.14
N SER A 345 14.16 -8.42 2.14
CA SER A 345 13.84 -8.05 3.53
C SER A 345 14.40 -6.65 3.77
N GLY A 346 13.54 -5.64 3.88
CA GLY A 346 14.04 -4.30 4.10
C GLY A 346 13.06 -3.16 3.96
N TRP A 347 13.64 -1.96 4.09
CA TRP A 347 12.97 -0.68 4.28
C TRP A 347 12.23 -0.61 5.63
N GLU A 348 11.17 -1.38 5.78
CA GLU A 348 10.49 -1.64 7.05
C GLU A 348 10.19 -3.13 7.13
N ALA A 349 10.50 -3.71 8.29
CA ALA A 349 10.45 -5.14 8.52
C ALA A 349 9.45 -5.46 9.64
N ASP A 350 8.61 -6.45 9.40
CA ASP A 350 7.68 -6.99 10.37
C ASP A 350 8.26 -8.27 10.99
N GLN A 351 8.12 -8.40 12.30
CA GLN A 351 8.60 -9.57 13.05
C GLN A 351 7.44 -10.21 13.80
N ILE A 352 7.61 -11.49 14.14
CA ILE A 352 6.68 -12.16 15.06
C ILE A 352 6.87 -11.60 16.47
N ARG A 353 5.83 -11.72 17.31
CA ARG A 353 5.93 -11.42 18.72
C ARG A 353 5.20 -12.44 19.57
N LYS A 354 5.94 -13.08 20.47
CA LYS A 354 5.39 -14.06 21.41
C LYS A 354 4.25 -13.43 22.23
N GLY A 355 3.12 -14.13 22.26
CA GLY A 355 1.90 -13.71 22.96
C GLY A 355 0.97 -12.83 22.13
N TRP A 356 1.40 -12.35 20.96
CA TRP A 356 0.56 -11.57 20.04
C TRP A 356 0.35 -12.29 18.70
N SER A 357 1.40 -12.90 18.15
CA SER A 357 1.30 -13.75 16.95
C SER A 357 0.56 -15.06 17.26
N PRO A 358 -0.17 -15.64 16.29
CA PRO A 358 -0.85 -16.93 16.44
C PRO A 358 0.07 -18.05 16.91
N HIS A 359 -0.43 -18.92 17.78
CA HIS A 359 0.38 -19.99 18.40
C HIS A 359 0.77 -21.10 17.43
N ASN A 360 0.00 -21.32 16.37
CA ASN A 360 0.24 -22.30 15.31
C ASN A 360 1.05 -21.73 14.14
N LEU A 361 1.66 -20.55 14.29
CA LEU A 361 2.45 -19.92 13.24
C LEU A 361 3.81 -20.59 13.06
N THR A 362 4.17 -20.80 11.80
CA THR A 362 5.49 -21.26 11.37
C THR A 362 6.30 -20.08 10.81
N VAL A 363 7.55 -19.94 11.24
CA VAL A 363 8.51 -19.01 10.62
C VAL A 363 9.25 -19.78 9.53
N LEU A 364 9.01 -19.39 8.28
CA LEU A 364 9.51 -20.04 7.08
C LEU A 364 10.92 -19.56 6.73
N ALA A 365 11.14 -18.25 6.84
CA ALA A 365 12.42 -17.61 6.57
C ALA A 365 12.55 -16.30 7.35
N LYS A 366 13.78 -15.83 7.56
CA LYS A 366 14.07 -14.56 8.26
C LYS A 366 15.05 -13.72 7.48
N GLY A 367 14.76 -12.44 7.31
CA GLY A 367 15.72 -11.47 6.80
C GLY A 367 16.97 -11.45 7.67
N ILE A 368 18.16 -11.34 7.06
CA ILE A 368 19.43 -11.28 7.79
C ILE A 368 19.87 -9.86 8.16
N ASN A 369 18.94 -8.90 8.16
CA ASN A 369 19.24 -7.49 8.42
C ASN A 369 19.86 -7.25 9.81
N PRO A 370 20.81 -6.30 9.94
CA PRO A 370 21.36 -5.89 11.23
C PRO A 370 20.31 -5.12 12.05
N ALA A 371 20.29 -5.28 13.37
CA ALA A 371 19.34 -4.57 14.24
C ALA A 371 19.76 -3.14 14.61
N ASP A 372 21.06 -2.83 14.60
CA ASP A 372 21.62 -1.58 15.13
C ASP A 372 21.36 -0.37 14.23
N TYR A 373 20.82 -0.59 13.04
CA TYR A 373 20.52 0.46 12.09
C TYR A 373 19.25 1.23 12.45
N MET A 374 19.43 2.41 13.04
CA MET A 374 18.33 3.20 13.63
C MET A 374 18.35 4.69 13.26
N SER A 375 19.34 5.15 12.47
CA SER A 375 19.56 6.56 12.17
C SER A 375 18.92 6.99 10.84
N PRO A 376 18.12 8.07 10.81
CA PRO A 376 17.58 8.64 9.57
C PRO A 376 18.67 9.03 8.58
N GLY A 377 18.46 8.76 7.29
CA GLY A 377 19.34 9.18 6.19
C GLY A 377 20.47 8.22 5.85
N CYS A 378 20.67 7.18 6.65
CA CYS A 378 21.57 6.08 6.33
C CYS A 378 20.73 4.97 5.64
N SER A 379 21.28 4.27 4.64
CA SER A 379 20.73 3.02 4.09
C SER A 379 21.86 1.98 3.99
N ALA A 380 21.66 0.76 4.47
CA ALA A 380 22.63 -0.34 4.33
C ALA A 380 22.07 -1.44 3.42
N VAL A 381 22.91 -1.96 2.52
CA VAL A 381 22.52 -2.99 1.54
C VAL A 381 23.50 -4.14 1.64
N TYR A 382 22.99 -5.34 1.82
CA TYR A 382 23.80 -6.55 1.85
C TYR A 382 24.45 -6.83 0.48
N PRO A 383 25.73 -7.23 0.42
CA PRO A 383 26.68 -7.31 1.52
C PRO A 383 27.38 -5.97 1.77
N ASP A 384 27.18 -5.42 2.96
CA ASP A 384 28.01 -4.35 3.51
C ASP A 384 28.81 -4.94 4.68
N SER A 385 30.14 -4.92 4.58
CA SER A 385 31.03 -5.56 5.55
C SER A 385 31.11 -4.84 6.89
N ASP A 386 30.60 -3.62 6.99
CA ASP A 386 30.63 -2.82 8.22
C ASP A 386 29.53 -3.23 9.22
N TYR A 387 28.62 -4.13 8.83
CA TYR A 387 27.47 -4.55 9.64
C TYR A 387 27.43 -6.05 9.91
N GLU A 388 26.83 -6.38 11.05
CA GLU A 388 26.54 -7.76 11.45
C GLU A 388 25.16 -8.19 10.91
N TRP A 389 25.15 -8.89 9.79
CA TRP A 389 23.93 -9.41 9.16
C TRP A 389 23.42 -10.69 9.85
N ASP A 390 22.89 -10.54 11.08
CA ASP A 390 22.50 -11.64 11.98
C ASP A 390 21.00 -12.03 11.91
N GLY A 391 20.17 -11.16 11.34
CA GLY A 391 18.72 -11.32 11.23
C GLY A 391 17.92 -10.85 12.43
N THR A 392 18.52 -10.07 13.31
CA THR A 392 17.83 -9.45 14.45
C THR A 392 16.99 -8.23 14.04
N GLY A 393 17.31 -7.59 12.91
CA GLY A 393 16.55 -6.50 12.32
C GLY A 393 15.69 -6.88 11.12
N GLY A 394 15.66 -8.16 10.74
CA GLY A 394 15.05 -8.60 9.48
C GLY A 394 13.55 -8.89 9.57
N ALA A 395 12.91 -8.96 8.41
CA ALA A 395 11.53 -9.38 8.25
C ALA A 395 11.37 -10.88 8.52
N HIS A 396 10.24 -11.28 9.08
CA HIS A 396 9.89 -12.69 9.23
C HIS A 396 8.88 -13.10 8.17
N MET A 397 9.26 -14.05 7.32
CA MET A 397 8.32 -14.72 6.42
C MET A 397 7.62 -15.85 7.19
N THR A 398 6.30 -15.82 7.23
CA THR A 398 5.51 -16.70 8.11
C THR A 398 4.28 -17.27 7.43
N TYR A 399 3.80 -18.40 7.94
CA TYR A 399 2.50 -18.97 7.59
C TYR A 399 1.77 -19.47 8.83
N TYR A 400 0.46 -19.32 8.89
CA TYR A 400 -0.40 -20.04 9.84
C TYR A 400 -1.76 -20.36 9.23
N ASP A 401 -2.35 -21.48 9.67
CA ASP A 401 -3.74 -21.82 9.33
C ASP A 401 -4.68 -21.00 10.21
N HIS A 402 -5.59 -20.24 9.59
CA HIS A 402 -6.60 -19.48 10.29
C HIS A 402 -7.69 -20.42 10.83
N PRO A 403 -8.20 -20.24 12.07
CA PRO A 403 -9.25 -21.09 12.63
C PRO A 403 -10.54 -21.16 11.80
N GLY A 404 -10.81 -20.13 10.99
CA GLY A 404 -11.94 -20.10 10.04
C GLY A 404 -11.78 -21.03 8.83
N GLY A 405 -10.58 -21.60 8.60
CA GLY A 405 -10.31 -22.62 7.58
C GLY A 405 -9.42 -22.17 6.42
N GLY A 406 -9.18 -20.87 6.25
CA GLY A 406 -8.20 -20.34 5.29
C GLY A 406 -6.77 -20.29 5.85
N GLY A 407 -5.82 -19.80 5.06
CA GLY A 407 -4.43 -19.61 5.46
C GLY A 407 -4.01 -18.14 5.47
N VAL A 408 -3.02 -17.78 6.29
CA VAL A 408 -2.38 -16.46 6.24
C VAL A 408 -0.89 -16.63 6.01
N PHE A 409 -0.42 -16.13 4.86
CA PHE A 409 0.97 -16.05 4.49
C PHE A 409 1.45 -14.60 4.52
N SER A 410 2.58 -14.35 5.18
CA SER A 410 3.12 -13.01 5.39
C SER A 410 4.59 -12.94 5.06
N VAL A 411 4.99 -11.92 4.30
CA VAL A 411 6.42 -11.66 3.98
C VAL A 411 7.04 -10.65 4.94
N GLY A 412 6.25 -9.69 5.43
CA GLY A 412 6.69 -8.73 6.44
C GLY A 412 7.72 -7.71 5.97
N SER A 413 7.71 -7.31 4.70
CA SER A 413 8.72 -6.40 4.15
C SER A 413 8.16 -5.53 3.02
N ILE A 414 8.39 -4.22 3.10
CA ILE A 414 8.07 -3.27 2.02
C ILE A 414 8.90 -3.57 0.76
N ALA A 415 10.16 -3.98 0.94
CA ALA A 415 11.07 -4.23 -0.17
C ALA A 415 10.71 -5.49 -0.98
N PHE A 416 9.90 -6.40 -0.42
CA PHE A 416 9.66 -7.74 -0.96
C PHE A 416 9.20 -7.72 -2.42
N GLY A 417 8.23 -6.87 -2.77
CA GLY A 417 7.69 -6.79 -4.13
C GLY A 417 8.75 -6.47 -5.20
N GLY A 418 9.76 -5.67 -4.84
CA GLY A 418 10.87 -5.36 -5.75
C GLY A 418 11.82 -6.53 -5.99
N SER A 419 11.90 -7.49 -5.06
CA SER A 419 12.66 -8.73 -5.23
C SER A 419 11.84 -9.84 -5.87
N LEU A 420 10.53 -9.89 -5.61
CA LEU A 420 9.60 -10.84 -6.23
C LEU A 420 9.68 -10.81 -7.76
N VAL A 421 9.80 -9.62 -8.35
CA VAL A 421 9.86 -9.45 -9.81
C VAL A 421 11.18 -9.91 -10.46
N VAL A 422 12.20 -10.28 -9.68
CA VAL A 422 13.51 -10.70 -10.20
C VAL A 422 13.99 -12.06 -9.66
N ASP A 423 13.64 -12.43 -8.43
CA ASP A 423 14.16 -13.64 -7.77
C ASP A 423 13.25 -14.86 -7.99
N GLY A 424 13.74 -15.87 -8.70
CA GLY A 424 12.98 -17.07 -9.03
C GLY A 424 12.54 -17.92 -7.84
N HIS A 425 13.28 -17.91 -6.72
CA HIS A 425 12.86 -18.64 -5.51
C HIS A 425 11.70 -17.93 -4.82
N LEU A 426 11.74 -16.60 -4.70
CA LEU A 426 10.61 -15.83 -4.18
C LEU A 426 9.36 -16.00 -5.04
N GLN A 427 9.53 -16.02 -6.36
CA GLN A 427 8.41 -16.32 -7.28
C GLN A 427 7.84 -17.71 -7.05
N GLY A 428 8.71 -18.73 -6.87
CA GLY A 428 8.28 -20.08 -6.54
C GLY A 428 7.51 -20.16 -5.23
N VAL A 429 8.01 -19.50 -4.18
CA VAL A 429 7.33 -19.40 -2.88
C VAL A 429 5.93 -18.80 -3.04
N VAL A 430 5.81 -17.65 -3.69
CA VAL A 430 4.50 -16.98 -3.83
C VAL A 430 3.56 -17.77 -4.75
N ARG A 431 4.07 -18.41 -5.82
CA ARG A 431 3.27 -19.32 -6.67
C ARG A 431 2.69 -20.49 -5.88
N ASN A 432 3.51 -21.16 -5.07
CA ASN A 432 3.04 -22.27 -4.24
C ASN A 432 1.89 -21.83 -3.31
N VAL A 433 2.01 -20.66 -2.66
CA VAL A 433 0.95 -20.12 -1.80
C VAL A 433 -0.30 -19.77 -2.60
N LEU A 434 -0.15 -19.05 -3.72
CA LEU A 434 -1.27 -18.69 -4.59
C LEU A 434 -2.02 -19.91 -5.10
N ASP A 435 -1.30 -20.92 -5.61
CA ASP A 435 -1.86 -22.15 -6.13
C ASP A 435 -2.60 -22.95 -5.05
N SER A 436 -2.13 -22.91 -3.81
CA SER A 436 -2.83 -23.51 -2.66
C SER A 436 -4.11 -22.75 -2.33
N PHE A 437 -4.04 -21.41 -2.26
CA PHE A 437 -5.18 -20.59 -1.83
C PHE A 437 -6.31 -20.51 -2.86
N ILE A 438 -6.03 -20.69 -4.15
CA ILE A 438 -7.05 -20.60 -5.21
C ILE A 438 -7.69 -21.94 -5.59
N GLN A 439 -7.24 -23.06 -5.02
CA GLN A 439 -7.91 -24.36 -5.16
C GLN A 439 -9.33 -24.27 -4.57
#